data_AF-A0A833YKP2-F1
#
_entry.id   AF-A0A833YKP2-F1
#
_cell.length_a   1.000
_cell.length_b   1.000
_cell.length_c   1.000
_cell.angle_alpha   90.00
_cell.angle_beta   90.00
_cell.angle_gamma   90.00
#
_symmetry.space_group_name_H-M   'P 1'
#
loop_
_entity.id
_entity.type
_entity.pdbx_description
1 polymer ?
#
loop_
_entity_poly.entity_id
_entity_poly.type
_entity_poly.pdbx_seq_one_letter_code
_entity_poly.pdbx_strand_id
1 'polypeptide(L)'
;MAASAPTPRATGSPAEGRCGYYVAKKKRFCRMVVAAGKRFCGEHAGAAEEENARKRILCPLDPKHTVYEDQLAKHLKKCNSREKPKPDFFVQDINAGLKDETETPDQFVPISSLPEEQLENLIMKLRKASEGLNATLRDQTMSHPALHDALTDPRNGDSATKHLKQQTLRKFTSSWWRR
;
A
#
# COMPACT_ATOMS: atom_id res chain seq x y z
N MET A 1 -53.56 -21.68 11.72
CA MET A 1 -52.08 -21.74 11.81
C MET A 1 -51.57 -20.31 11.68
N ALA A 2 -51.41 -19.62 12.81
CA ALA A 2 -51.12 -18.18 12.84
C ALA A 2 -49.60 -17.92 12.74
N ALA A 3 -49.21 -17.08 11.79
CA ALA A 3 -47.84 -16.60 11.62
C ALA A 3 -47.45 -15.70 12.81
N SER A 4 -46.37 -16.05 13.52
CA SER A 4 -45.83 -15.23 14.60
C SER A 4 -44.85 -14.18 14.04
N ALA A 5 -45.12 -12.92 14.36
CA ALA A 5 -44.30 -11.75 14.01
C ALA A 5 -42.94 -11.75 14.73
N PRO A 6 -41.90 -11.10 14.17
CA PRO A 6 -40.58 -11.02 14.79
C PRO A 6 -40.58 -9.99 15.93
N THR A 7 -40.09 -10.40 17.10
CA THR A 7 -39.94 -9.57 18.29
C THR A 7 -38.75 -8.59 18.15
N PRO A 8 -38.87 -7.35 18.69
CA PRO A 8 -37.78 -6.39 18.67
C PRO A 8 -36.74 -6.75 19.73
N ARG A 9 -35.63 -7.37 19.32
CA ARG A 9 -34.47 -7.60 20.21
C ARG A 9 -33.66 -6.32 20.38
N ALA A 10 -33.85 -5.61 21.49
CA ALA A 10 -32.94 -4.59 21.96
C ALA A 10 -32.74 -4.71 23.48
N THR A 11 -31.69 -5.45 23.86
CA THR A 11 -30.85 -5.36 25.08
C THR A 11 -29.89 -6.54 25.01
N GLY A 12 -29.04 -6.53 23.98
CA GLY A 12 -28.21 -7.67 23.63
C GLY A 12 -27.10 -7.87 24.67
N SER A 13 -27.03 -9.05 25.26
CA SER A 13 -25.74 -9.57 25.72
C SER A 13 -24.84 -9.80 24.49
N PRO A 14 -23.51 -9.66 24.61
CA PRO A 14 -22.61 -10.11 23.56
C PRO A 14 -22.84 -11.61 23.30
N ALA A 15 -22.87 -11.99 22.02
CA ALA A 15 -22.97 -13.41 21.65
C ALA A 15 -21.79 -14.18 22.28
N GLU A 16 -22.06 -15.41 22.74
CA GLU A 16 -21.08 -16.28 23.39
C GLU A 16 -19.81 -16.43 22.51
N GLY A 17 -18.63 -16.25 23.11
CA GLY A 17 -17.34 -16.24 22.39
C GLY A 17 -17.01 -14.96 21.60
N ARG A 18 -17.87 -13.92 21.65
CA ARG A 18 -17.63 -12.62 20.99
C ARG A 18 -17.35 -11.50 21.97
N CYS A 19 -16.68 -10.47 21.46
CA CYS A 19 -16.23 -9.35 22.25
C CYS A 19 -17.40 -8.58 22.89
N GLY A 20 -17.31 -8.38 24.20
CA GLY A 20 -18.28 -7.64 25.00
C GLY A 20 -18.30 -6.12 24.80
N TYR A 21 -17.44 -5.57 23.94
CA TYR A 21 -17.34 -4.12 23.74
C TYR A 21 -18.50 -3.59 22.89
N TYR A 22 -19.25 -2.61 23.42
CA TYR A 22 -20.33 -1.96 22.70
C TYR A 22 -19.83 -0.78 21.86
N VAL A 23 -19.96 -0.88 20.54
CA VAL A 23 -19.56 0.18 19.62
C VAL A 23 -20.71 1.17 19.46
N ALA A 24 -20.73 2.21 20.30
CA ALA A 24 -21.79 3.24 20.32
C ALA A 24 -22.08 3.84 18.94
N LYS A 25 -21.04 4.16 18.16
CA LYS A 25 -21.16 4.71 16.80
C LYS A 25 -21.90 3.78 15.83
N LYS A 26 -21.84 2.46 16.05
CA LYS A 26 -22.45 1.43 15.19
C LYS A 26 -23.65 0.74 15.85
N LYS A 27 -24.06 1.21 17.04
CA LYS A 27 -25.16 0.68 17.87
C LYS A 27 -25.17 -0.85 17.99
N ARG A 28 -23.99 -1.48 18.11
CA ARG A 28 -23.85 -2.95 18.19
C ARG A 28 -22.61 -3.37 18.98
N PHE A 29 -22.63 -4.60 19.49
CA PHE A 29 -21.44 -5.23 20.07
C PHE A 29 -20.39 -5.58 19.00
N CYS A 30 -19.11 -5.51 19.39
CA CYS A 30 -18.00 -5.93 18.55
C CYS A 30 -18.18 -7.41 18.15
N ARG A 31 -18.01 -7.68 16.85
CA ARG A 31 -18.26 -9.02 16.27
C ARG A 31 -17.03 -9.92 16.31
N MET A 32 -15.91 -9.41 16.83
CA MET A 32 -14.63 -10.08 16.86
C MET A 32 -14.61 -11.20 17.90
N VAL A 33 -13.92 -12.29 17.59
CA VAL A 33 -13.77 -13.47 18.45
C VAL A 33 -12.85 -13.14 19.62
N VAL A 34 -13.16 -13.71 20.79
CA VAL A 34 -12.39 -13.53 22.01
C VAL A 34 -11.50 -14.75 22.25
N ALA A 35 -10.29 -14.52 22.78
CA ALA A 35 -9.42 -15.61 23.23
C ALA A 35 -10.05 -16.35 24.42
N ALA A 36 -9.74 -17.64 24.58
CA ALA A 36 -10.25 -18.45 25.69
C ALA A 36 -9.97 -17.76 27.04
N GLY A 37 -11.00 -17.59 27.87
CA GLY A 37 -10.91 -16.95 29.18
C GLY A 37 -10.93 -15.42 29.20
N LYS A 38 -11.04 -14.74 28.05
CA LYS A 38 -11.14 -13.27 28.00
C LYS A 38 -12.57 -12.81 27.67
N ARG A 39 -12.88 -11.54 27.94
CA ARG A 39 -14.19 -10.91 27.61
C ARG A 39 -14.17 -10.02 26.35
N PHE A 40 -12.99 -9.63 25.88
CA PHE A 40 -12.82 -8.69 24.78
C PHE A 40 -11.82 -9.20 23.74
N CYS A 41 -11.97 -8.80 22.47
CA CYS A 41 -11.04 -9.16 21.40
C CYS A 41 -9.70 -8.44 21.54
N GLY A 42 -8.67 -8.84 20.79
CA GLY A 42 -7.32 -8.27 20.89
C GLY A 42 -7.26 -6.73 20.75
N GLU A 43 -8.16 -6.12 20.00
CA GLU A 43 -8.25 -4.66 19.86
C GLU A 43 -8.92 -3.96 21.05
N HIS A 44 -9.91 -4.61 21.69
CA HIS A 44 -10.66 -4.04 22.81
C HIS A 44 -10.23 -4.58 24.18
N ALA A 45 -9.34 -5.58 24.24
CA ALA A 45 -8.80 -6.13 25.48
C ALA A 45 -8.02 -5.10 26.29
N GLY A 46 -7.40 -4.11 25.64
CA GLY A 46 -6.70 -3.02 26.31
C GLY A 46 -7.60 -1.96 26.95
N ALA A 47 -8.93 -2.01 26.74
CA ALA A 47 -9.85 -0.98 27.23
C ALA A 47 -10.58 -1.34 28.53
N ALA A 48 -10.49 -2.60 29.01
CA ALA A 48 -11.33 -3.09 30.10
C ALA A 48 -10.61 -4.01 31.11
N GLU A 49 -9.33 -4.31 30.91
CA GLU A 49 -8.48 -4.84 31.98
C GLU A 49 -7.63 -3.68 32.48
N GLU A 50 -7.83 -3.31 33.76
CA GLU A 50 -6.94 -2.44 34.52
C GLU A 50 -5.49 -2.74 34.16
N GLU A 51 -4.74 -1.68 33.85
CA GLU A 51 -3.28 -1.69 33.79
C GLU A 51 -2.65 -3.03 33.41
N ASN A 52 -2.77 -3.44 32.13
CA ASN A 52 -1.69 -4.24 31.60
C ASN A 52 -0.44 -3.35 31.69
N ALA A 53 0.40 -3.62 32.71
CA ALA A 53 1.57 -2.87 33.19
C ALA A 53 2.68 -2.59 32.14
N ARG A 54 2.39 -2.75 30.85
CA ARG A 54 3.29 -2.45 29.75
C ARG A 54 2.96 -1.07 29.19
N LYS A 55 3.68 -0.08 29.69
CA LYS A 55 3.64 1.30 29.21
C LYS A 55 3.98 1.34 27.71
N ARG A 56 3.09 1.94 26.91
CA ARG A 56 3.35 2.26 25.51
C ARG A 56 3.88 3.68 25.43
N ILE A 57 5.02 3.85 24.76
CA ILE A 57 5.67 5.12 24.50
C ILE A 57 5.67 5.41 23.00
N LEU A 58 5.78 6.68 22.60
CA LEU A 58 6.03 7.04 21.21
C LEU A 58 7.42 6.53 20.80
N CYS A 59 7.59 6.10 19.56
CA CYS A 59 8.89 5.65 19.09
C CYS A 59 9.88 6.83 19.02
N PRO A 60 11.10 6.69 19.58
CA PRO A 60 12.12 7.74 19.53
C PRO A 60 12.59 8.11 18.12
N LEU A 61 12.48 7.19 17.16
CA LEU A 61 12.88 7.40 15.76
C LEU A 61 11.76 8.02 14.91
N ASP A 62 10.50 7.87 15.33
CA ASP A 62 9.36 8.43 14.60
C ASP A 62 8.14 8.50 15.54
N PRO A 63 7.64 9.72 15.87
CA PRO A 63 6.50 9.88 16.75
C PRO A 63 5.18 9.40 16.14
N LYS A 64 5.13 8.99 14.85
CA LYS A 64 3.92 8.49 14.18
C LYS A 64 3.42 7.13 14.70
N HIS A 65 4.23 6.37 15.44
CA HIS A 65 3.81 5.09 15.99
C HIS A 65 4.21 4.90 17.46
N THR A 66 3.50 3.98 18.13
CA THR A 66 3.71 3.66 19.54
C THR A 66 4.31 2.28 19.70
N VAL A 67 5.16 2.12 20.71
CA VAL A 67 5.89 0.89 21.01
C VAL A 67 5.82 0.63 22.51
N TYR A 68 5.86 -0.64 22.91
CA TYR A 68 5.95 -0.94 24.33
C TYR A 68 7.36 -0.64 24.86
N GLU A 69 7.45 -0.07 26.05
CA GLU A 69 8.70 0.32 26.71
C GLU A 69 9.65 -0.88 26.87
N ASP A 70 9.12 -2.03 27.29
CA ASP A 70 9.86 -3.30 27.43
C ASP A 70 10.39 -3.84 26.09
N GLN A 71 9.78 -3.44 24.98
CA GLN A 71 10.15 -3.87 23.64
C GLN A 71 10.88 -2.80 22.83
N LEU A 72 11.17 -1.64 23.43
CA LEU A 72 11.83 -0.53 22.73
C LEU A 72 13.15 -0.96 22.11
N ALA A 73 14.02 -1.64 22.88
CA ALA A 73 15.31 -2.12 22.39
C ALA A 73 15.19 -3.08 21.20
N LYS A 74 14.17 -3.95 21.21
CA LYS A 74 13.87 -4.86 20.09
C LYS A 74 13.29 -4.09 18.91
N HIS A 75 12.45 -3.09 19.17
CA HIS A 75 11.84 -2.25 18.16
C HIS A 75 12.87 -1.40 17.41
N LEU A 76 13.78 -0.72 18.12
CA LEU A 76 14.82 0.12 17.52
C LEU A 76 15.68 -0.65 16.50
N LYS A 77 15.87 -1.96 16.70
CA LYS A 77 16.60 -2.82 15.76
C LYS A 77 15.87 -3.13 14.44
N LYS A 78 14.56 -2.89 14.37
CA LYS A 78 13.70 -3.26 13.22
C LYS A 78 12.74 -2.13 12.81
N CYS A 79 12.85 -0.97 13.45
CA CYS A 79 12.06 0.20 13.10
C CYS A 79 12.35 0.60 11.66
N ASN A 80 11.29 0.84 10.88
CA ASN A 80 11.42 1.29 9.49
C ASN A 80 12.02 2.69 9.39
N SER A 81 11.83 3.52 10.41
CA SER A 81 12.35 4.88 10.51
C SER A 81 13.83 4.91 10.92
N ARG A 82 14.45 3.76 11.17
CA ARG A 82 15.90 3.68 11.36
C ARG A 82 16.60 3.93 10.03
N GLU A 83 17.57 4.83 10.04
CA GLU A 83 18.47 5.03 8.91
C GLU A 83 19.17 3.70 8.57
N LYS A 84 18.93 3.22 7.35
CA LYS A 84 19.61 2.04 6.84
C LYS A 84 20.95 2.49 6.27
N PRO A 85 22.04 1.74 6.48
CA PRO A 85 23.30 2.04 5.82
C PRO A 85 23.05 2.08 4.32
N LYS A 86 23.31 3.24 3.72
CA LYS A 86 23.24 3.44 2.28
C LYS A 86 24.40 2.64 1.65
N PRO A 87 24.17 1.87 0.58
CA PRO A 87 25.26 1.20 -0.12
C PRO A 87 26.26 2.20 -0.71
N ASP A 88 27.51 1.79 -0.95
CA ASP A 88 28.56 2.66 -1.50
C ASP A 88 28.24 3.24 -2.89
N PHE A 89 27.35 2.56 -3.63
CA PHE A 89 26.87 3.00 -4.95
C PHE A 89 25.63 3.90 -4.88
N PHE A 90 25.14 4.23 -3.68
CA PHE A 90 24.01 5.15 -3.54
C PHE A 90 24.49 6.59 -3.75
N VAL A 91 23.99 7.21 -4.80
CA VAL A 91 24.14 8.64 -5.06
C VAL A 91 22.78 9.29 -4.88
N GLN A 92 22.66 10.17 -3.87
CA GLN A 92 21.43 10.91 -3.64
C GLN A 92 21.11 11.79 -4.85
N ASP A 93 19.85 11.81 -5.25
CA ASP A 93 19.33 12.67 -6.33
C ASP A 93 19.95 12.42 -7.72
N ILE A 94 20.54 11.26 -7.98
CA ILE A 94 21.11 10.92 -9.30
C ILE A 94 20.10 10.99 -10.46
N ASN A 95 18.80 10.79 -10.16
CA ASN A 95 17.71 10.86 -11.13
C ASN A 95 16.84 12.12 -10.97
N ALA A 96 17.24 13.08 -10.14
CA ALA A 96 16.40 14.25 -9.82
C ALA A 96 16.39 15.32 -10.94
N GLY A 97 17.08 15.07 -12.07
CA GLY A 97 17.28 16.06 -13.12
C GLY A 97 18.31 17.13 -12.74
N LEU A 98 18.74 17.94 -13.71
CA LEU A 98 19.58 19.11 -13.44
C LEU A 98 18.73 20.16 -12.70
N LYS A 99 19.22 20.67 -11.56
CA LYS A 99 18.59 21.80 -10.85
C LYS A 99 18.77 23.14 -11.56
N ASP A 100 19.68 23.21 -12.55
CA ASP A 100 20.04 24.43 -13.29
C ASP A 100 19.31 24.58 -14.63
N GLU A 101 18.39 23.67 -14.97
CA GLU A 101 17.39 24.02 -15.97
C GLU A 101 16.40 24.94 -15.28
N THR A 102 16.49 26.23 -15.57
CA THR A 102 15.46 27.22 -15.27
C THR A 102 14.11 26.58 -15.52
N GLU A 103 13.42 26.18 -14.45
CA GLU A 103 12.03 25.71 -14.50
C GLU A 103 11.26 26.88 -15.10
N THR A 104 11.07 26.88 -16.43
CA THR A 104 10.06 27.73 -17.04
C THR A 104 8.78 27.30 -16.35
N PRO A 105 8.10 28.18 -15.60
CA PRO A 105 6.90 27.80 -14.88
C PRO A 105 5.95 27.20 -15.91
N ASP A 106 5.55 25.94 -15.69
CA ASP A 106 4.62 25.26 -16.58
C ASP A 106 3.32 26.07 -16.62
N GLN A 107 3.18 26.88 -17.66
CA GLN A 107 2.02 27.72 -17.85
C GLN A 107 0.94 26.86 -18.50
N PHE A 108 0.22 26.11 -17.65
CA PHE A 108 -0.92 25.33 -18.10
C PHE A 108 -2.08 26.26 -18.47
N VAL A 109 -2.34 26.41 -19.76
CA VAL A 109 -3.53 27.08 -20.27
C VAL A 109 -4.61 26.04 -20.64
N PRO A 110 -5.87 26.26 -20.27
CA PRO A 110 -6.95 25.36 -20.69
C PRO A 110 -7.17 25.46 -22.20
N ILE A 111 -7.47 24.33 -22.85
CA ILE A 111 -7.68 24.26 -24.31
C ILE A 111 -8.77 25.22 -24.79
N SER A 112 -9.81 25.45 -23.97
CA SER A 112 -10.90 26.38 -24.27
C SER A 112 -10.50 27.85 -24.33
N SER A 113 -9.31 28.20 -23.81
CA SER A 113 -8.78 29.57 -23.88
C SER A 113 -7.95 29.83 -25.15
N LEU A 114 -7.68 28.78 -25.95
CA LEU A 114 -6.88 28.90 -27.17
C LEU A 114 -7.75 29.28 -28.36
N PRO A 115 -7.30 30.22 -29.22
CA PRO A 115 -7.96 30.51 -30.49
C PRO A 115 -8.00 29.28 -31.41
N GLU A 116 -9.05 29.19 -32.24
CA GLU A 116 -9.26 28.08 -33.18
C GLU A 116 -8.05 27.87 -34.12
N GLU A 117 -7.49 28.96 -34.66
CA GLU A 117 -6.31 28.92 -35.52
C GLU A 117 -5.09 28.27 -34.84
N GLN A 118 -4.89 28.51 -33.54
CA GLN A 118 -3.78 27.89 -32.80
C GLN A 118 -4.01 26.39 -32.62
N LEU A 119 -5.26 25.99 -32.38
CA LEU A 119 -5.64 24.59 -32.24
C LEU A 119 -5.47 23.83 -33.56
N GLU A 120 -5.88 24.42 -34.69
CA GLU A 120 -5.69 23.85 -36.02
C GLU A 120 -4.20 23.67 -36.35
N ASN A 121 -3.37 24.67 -36.06
CA ASN A 121 -1.93 24.59 -36.22
C ASN A 121 -1.29 23.49 -35.37
N LEU A 122 -1.77 23.31 -34.13
CA LEU A 122 -1.36 22.21 -33.24
C LEU A 122 -1.70 20.84 -33.84
N ILE A 123 -2.93 20.68 -34.32
CA ILE A 123 -3.40 19.44 -34.97
C ILE A 123 -2.53 19.12 -36.18
N MET A 124 -2.24 20.12 -37.02
CA MET A 124 -1.40 19.95 -38.20
C MET A 124 0.02 19.49 -37.83
N LYS A 125 0.64 20.13 -36.82
CA LYS A 125 1.97 19.73 -36.32
C LYS A 125 1.97 18.29 -35.79
N LEU A 126 0.96 17.91 -35.02
CA LEU A 126 0.81 16.55 -34.48
C LEU A 126 0.68 15.52 -35.59
N ARG A 127 -0.17 15.78 -36.60
CA ARG A 127 -0.33 14.89 -37.75
C ARG A 127 0.98 14.73 -38.51
N LYS A 128 1.67 15.83 -38.82
CA LYS A 128 2.97 15.82 -39.48
C LYS A 128 4.04 15.06 -38.68
N ALA A 129 4.08 15.22 -37.36
CA ALA A 129 5.00 14.46 -36.50
C ALA A 129 4.66 12.96 -36.47
N SER A 130 3.37 12.62 -36.56
CA SER A 130 2.89 11.23 -36.55
C SER A 130 3.07 10.48 -37.87
N GLU A 131 3.17 11.17 -39.02
CA GLU A 131 3.33 10.55 -40.35
C GLU A 131 4.56 9.63 -40.45
N GLY A 132 5.62 9.91 -39.67
CA GLY A 132 6.83 9.09 -39.60
C GLY A 132 6.84 8.03 -38.48
N LEU A 133 5.83 8.00 -37.61
CA LEU A 133 5.79 7.13 -36.42
C LEU A 133 5.17 5.75 -36.68
N ASN A 134 5.26 5.23 -37.91
CA ASN A 134 4.95 3.83 -38.23
C ASN A 134 6.00 2.87 -37.64
N ALA A 135 6.30 3.00 -36.35
CA ALA A 135 7.01 2.00 -35.59
C ALA A 135 5.96 0.99 -35.10
N THR A 136 5.93 -0.18 -35.74
CA THR A 136 5.37 -1.37 -35.07
C THR A 136 6.24 -1.59 -33.84
N LEU A 137 5.78 -1.09 -32.68
CA LEU A 137 6.45 -1.31 -31.41
C LEU A 137 6.44 -2.81 -31.17
N ARG A 138 7.60 -3.45 -31.37
CA ARG A 138 7.75 -4.86 -31.08
C ARG A 138 7.89 -4.98 -29.58
N ASP A 139 6.80 -5.38 -28.93
CA ASP A 139 6.85 -5.74 -27.52
C ASP A 139 7.80 -6.93 -27.34
N GLN A 140 8.96 -6.65 -26.74
CA GLN A 140 9.94 -7.68 -26.41
C GLN A 140 10.06 -7.78 -24.89
N THR A 141 9.42 -8.79 -24.32
CA THR A 141 9.63 -9.13 -22.92
C THR A 141 10.88 -9.99 -22.80
N MET A 142 12.00 -9.37 -22.45
CA MET A 142 13.23 -10.09 -22.13
C MET A 142 13.15 -10.67 -20.72
N SER A 143 13.71 -11.87 -20.53
CA SER A 143 13.85 -12.47 -19.20
C SER A 143 15.29 -12.96 -19.00
N HIS A 144 15.77 -12.89 -17.75
CA HIS A 144 17.11 -13.35 -17.41
C HIS A 144 17.14 -14.89 -17.31
N PRO A 145 18.20 -15.59 -17.77
CA PRO A 145 18.28 -17.06 -17.73
C PRO A 145 17.99 -17.67 -16.36
N ALA A 146 18.43 -17.01 -15.29
CA ALA A 146 18.16 -17.43 -13.90
C ALA A 146 16.68 -17.51 -13.51
N LEU A 147 15.77 -16.95 -14.31
CA LEU A 147 14.32 -16.99 -14.07
C LEU A 147 13.61 -18.06 -14.90
N HIS A 148 14.29 -18.65 -15.89
CA HIS A 148 13.66 -19.57 -16.84
C HIS A 148 13.09 -20.80 -16.13
N ASP A 149 13.91 -21.51 -15.36
CA ASP A 149 13.52 -22.73 -14.65
C ASP A 149 12.33 -22.52 -13.71
N ALA A 150 12.32 -21.39 -13.00
CA ALA A 150 11.25 -21.06 -12.07
C ALA A 150 9.94 -20.69 -12.81
N LEU A 151 10.04 -20.01 -13.96
CA LEU A 151 8.88 -19.61 -14.76
C LEU A 151 8.28 -20.75 -15.60
N THR A 152 9.07 -21.77 -15.93
CA THR A 152 8.65 -22.93 -16.74
C THR A 152 8.39 -24.20 -15.95
N ASP A 153 8.47 -24.16 -14.61
CA ASP A 153 8.22 -25.33 -13.76
C ASP A 153 6.77 -25.84 -13.94
N PRO A 154 6.57 -27.09 -14.40
CA PRO A 154 5.23 -27.66 -14.62
C PRO A 154 4.43 -27.86 -13.32
N ARG A 155 5.08 -27.77 -12.16
CA ARG A 155 4.41 -27.78 -10.85
C ARG A 155 3.73 -26.45 -10.52
N ASN A 156 4.08 -25.37 -11.22
CA ASN A 156 3.45 -24.08 -11.05
C ASN A 156 2.12 -24.04 -11.81
N GLY A 157 1.02 -24.14 -11.07
CA GLY A 157 -0.30 -23.85 -11.62
C GLY A 157 -0.44 -22.39 -12.06
N ASP A 158 -1.47 -22.07 -12.85
CA ASP A 158 -1.68 -20.75 -13.47
C ASP A 158 -1.57 -19.56 -12.51
N SER A 159 -2.05 -19.73 -11.28
CA SER A 159 -1.99 -18.70 -10.23
C SER A 159 -0.55 -18.43 -9.77
N ALA A 160 0.24 -19.47 -9.52
CA ALA A 160 1.63 -19.36 -9.10
C ALA A 160 2.49 -18.74 -10.21
N THR A 161 2.27 -19.15 -11.46
CA THR A 161 2.98 -18.61 -12.63
C THR A 161 2.69 -17.13 -12.87
N LYS A 162 1.41 -16.71 -12.76
CA LYS A 162 1.04 -15.29 -12.81
C LYS A 162 1.71 -14.47 -11.71
N HIS A 163 1.69 -15.00 -10.48
CA HIS A 163 2.31 -14.34 -9.35
C HIS A 163 3.82 -14.21 -9.52
N LEU A 164 4.49 -15.25 -10.00
CA LEU A 164 5.93 -15.25 -10.22
C LEU A 164 6.33 -14.25 -11.31
N LYS A 165 5.61 -14.20 -12.43
CA LYS A 165 5.79 -13.17 -13.47
C LYS A 165 5.63 -11.75 -12.93
N GLN A 166 4.63 -11.53 -12.07
CA GLN A 166 4.44 -10.23 -11.43
C GLN A 166 5.57 -9.89 -10.45
N GLN A 167 6.04 -10.87 -9.67
CA GLN A 167 7.16 -10.68 -8.75
C GLN A 167 8.47 -10.39 -9.48
N THR A 168 8.76 -11.08 -10.59
CA THR A 168 9.99 -10.84 -11.36
C THR A 168 10.00 -9.44 -11.96
N LEU A 169 8.90 -9.02 -12.60
CA LEU A 169 8.74 -7.65 -13.10
C LEU A 169 8.87 -6.60 -11.99
N ARG A 170 8.24 -6.84 -10.82
CA ARG A 170 8.36 -5.95 -9.65
C ARG A 170 9.77 -5.91 -9.08
N LYS A 171 10.48 -7.04 -9.04
CA LYS A 171 11.86 -7.09 -8.52
C LYS A 171 12.84 -6.42 -9.47
N PHE A 172 12.60 -6.42 -10.79
CA PHE A 172 13.43 -5.64 -11.71
C PHE A 172 13.20 -4.13 -11.57
N THR A 173 11.96 -3.67 -11.43
CA THR A 173 11.70 -2.23 -11.20
C THR A 173 12.13 -1.78 -9.82
N SER A 174 12.00 -2.63 -8.79
CA SER A 174 12.45 -2.32 -7.43
C SER A 174 13.91 -2.64 -7.15
N SER A 175 14.62 -3.40 -7.99
CA SER A 175 16.07 -3.54 -7.90
C SER A 175 16.78 -2.28 -8.40
N TRP A 176 16.14 -1.51 -9.29
CA TRP A 176 16.61 -0.17 -9.70
C TRP A 176 16.12 0.95 -8.77
N TRP A 177 15.04 0.73 -8.01
CA TRP A 177 14.44 1.74 -7.10
C TRP A 177 14.58 1.44 -5.60
N ARG A 178 15.20 0.32 -5.23
CA ARG A 178 15.40 -0.10 -3.84
C ARG A 178 16.72 -0.83 -3.67
N ARG A 179 17.76 -0.26 -4.26
CA ARG A 179 19.15 -0.43 -3.85
C ARG A 179 19.79 0.95 -3.78
#